data_AF-A0A7J8XKX4-F1
#
_entry.id   AF-A0A7J8XKX4-F1
#
_cell.length_a   1.000
_cell.length_b   1.000
_cell.length_c   1.000
_cell.angle_alpha   90.00
_cell.angle_beta   90.00
_cell.angle_gamma   90.00
#
_symmetry.space_group_name_H-M   'P 1'
#
loop_
_entity.id
_entity.type
_entity.pdbx_description
1 polymer ?
#
loop_
_entity_poly.entity_id
_entity_poly.type
_entity_poly.pdbx_seq_one_letter_code
_entity_poly.pdbx_strand_id
1 'polypeptide(L)'
;MDIGNFCSDKKPAAVNWIEGRGKSVVCEAIIKGGIVRKVLKTTVESLVELNMLKNLTGSAMAGALGGFNAHASNIVTAVYIATGQDPAQNVESSHCITMMEAVNDGKDLHISVTMPSIEVGTVGGGTQLASQSACLNLLGVKGASKESAGANSRMLAAVVAGAVLAGELSLMSALAAGQLVKSHMKYNRSNK
;
A
#
# COMPACT_ATOMS: atom_id res chain seq x y z
N MET A 1 -20.08 7.48 -16.94
CA MET A 1 -19.70 8.91 -17.05
C MET A 1 -18.40 8.97 -17.87
N ASP A 2 -18.38 8.31 -19.04
CA ASP A 2 -17.14 7.76 -19.63
C ASP A 2 -16.58 8.56 -20.82
N ILE A 3 -17.28 9.58 -21.30
CA ILE A 3 -17.06 10.12 -22.67
C ILE A 3 -16.05 11.30 -22.73
N GLY A 4 -15.35 11.65 -21.64
CA GLY A 4 -14.50 12.85 -21.60
C GLY A 4 -13.20 12.77 -20.81
N ASN A 5 -12.58 11.59 -20.67
CA ASN A 5 -11.44 11.36 -19.75
C ASN A 5 -11.74 11.63 -18.26
N PHE A 6 -12.99 11.93 -17.89
CA PHE A 6 -13.37 12.24 -16.51
C PHE A 6 -13.43 11.00 -15.60
N CYS A 7 -13.62 9.80 -16.14
CA CYS A 7 -13.32 8.55 -15.42
C CYS A 7 -11.81 8.36 -15.19
N SER A 8 -10.96 9.07 -15.93
CA SER A 8 -9.50 8.94 -16.01
C SER A 8 -8.95 7.52 -15.86
N ASP A 9 -9.09 6.70 -16.90
CA ASP A 9 -8.51 5.36 -16.96
C ASP A 9 -7.01 5.40 -17.31
N LYS A 10 -6.17 4.74 -16.50
CA LYS A 10 -4.72 4.57 -16.74
C LYS A 10 -3.93 5.87 -16.80
N LYS A 11 -4.44 6.92 -16.15
CA LYS A 11 -3.88 8.27 -16.13
C LYS A 11 -3.99 8.86 -14.74
N PRO A 12 -2.94 9.54 -14.24
CA PRO A 12 -3.00 10.16 -12.92
C PRO A 12 -4.02 11.31 -12.96
N ALA A 13 -5.06 11.23 -12.12
CA ALA A 13 -6.08 12.26 -12.03
C ALA A 13 -6.62 12.42 -10.61
N ALA A 14 -6.81 13.67 -10.21
CA ALA A 14 -7.24 14.02 -8.86
C ALA A 14 -8.65 13.53 -8.56
N VAL A 15 -9.53 13.44 -9.57
CA VAL A 15 -10.88 12.90 -9.42
C VAL A 15 -10.85 11.46 -8.89
N ASN A 16 -9.93 10.61 -9.36
CA ASN A 16 -9.80 9.23 -8.87
C ASN A 16 -9.31 9.17 -7.41
N TRP A 17 -8.51 10.16 -6.98
CA TRP A 17 -8.05 10.28 -5.60
C TRP A 17 -9.16 10.76 -4.65
N ILE A 18 -9.95 11.74 -5.09
CA ILE A 18 -10.95 12.43 -4.26
C ILE A 18 -12.27 11.66 -4.23
N GLU A 19 -12.81 11.31 -5.40
CA GLU A 19 -14.11 10.66 -5.54
C GLU A 19 -14.01 9.12 -5.53
N GLY A 20 -12.79 8.59 -5.64
CA GLY A 20 -12.52 7.17 -5.76
C GLY A 20 -12.78 6.60 -7.15
N ARG A 21 -12.27 5.40 -7.40
CA ARG A 21 -12.52 4.63 -8.64
C ARG A 21 -12.39 3.14 -8.39
N GLY A 22 -13.36 2.34 -8.81
CA GLY A 22 -13.34 0.91 -8.49
C GLY A 22 -13.63 0.65 -7.02
N LYS A 23 -12.62 0.30 -6.22
CA LYS A 23 -12.77 -0.08 -4.81
C LYS A 23 -11.91 0.82 -3.91
N SER A 24 -12.57 1.56 -3.02
CA SER A 24 -11.92 2.30 -1.95
C SER A 24 -11.73 1.39 -0.75
N VAL A 25 -10.48 1.22 -0.31
CA VAL A 25 -10.12 0.29 0.77
C VAL A 25 -9.24 1.00 1.80
N VAL A 26 -9.54 0.77 3.07
CA VAL A 26 -8.66 1.10 4.20
C VAL A 26 -8.23 -0.21 4.85
N CYS A 27 -6.94 -0.34 5.13
CA CYS A 27 -6.39 -1.45 5.89
C CYS A 27 -5.53 -0.90 7.02
N GLU A 28 -5.64 -1.48 8.21
CA GLU A 28 -4.90 -1.03 9.39
C GLU A 28 -4.43 -2.19 10.25
N ALA A 29 -3.39 -1.95 11.05
CA ALA A 29 -2.87 -2.90 12.02
C ALA A 29 -2.18 -2.19 13.20
N ILE A 30 -2.17 -2.84 14.36
CA ILE A 30 -1.34 -2.45 15.50
C ILE A 30 -0.17 -3.42 15.63
N ILE A 31 1.05 -2.91 15.48
CA ILE A 31 2.29 -3.67 15.61
C ILE A 31 2.88 -3.42 16.98
N LYS A 32 2.96 -4.47 17.79
CA LYS A 32 3.52 -4.39 19.15
C LYS A 32 4.96 -3.92 19.12
N GLY A 33 5.37 -3.04 20.03
CA GLY A 33 6.73 -2.49 20.07
C GLY A 33 7.85 -3.54 20.17
N GLY A 34 7.56 -4.67 20.83
CA GLY A 34 8.48 -5.82 20.86
C GLY A 34 8.75 -6.40 19.47
N ILE A 35 7.74 -6.43 18.60
CA ILE A 35 7.87 -6.88 17.20
C ILE A 35 8.62 -5.83 16.38
N VAL A 36 8.32 -4.54 16.57
CA VAL A 36 9.03 -3.44 15.89
C VAL A 36 10.54 -3.52 16.16
N ARG A 37 10.94 -3.71 17.42
CA ARG A 37 12.36 -3.85 17.76
C ARG A 37 12.96 -5.18 17.29
N LYS A 38 12.29 -6.30 17.55
CA LYS A 38 12.87 -7.64 17.33
C LYS A 38 12.88 -8.05 15.85
N VAL A 39 11.84 -7.73 15.11
CA VAL A 39 11.66 -8.15 13.71
C VAL A 39 12.05 -7.02 12.75
N LEU A 40 11.49 -5.82 12.96
CA LEU A 40 11.67 -4.69 12.05
C LEU A 40 12.99 -3.91 12.28
N LYS A 41 13.69 -4.20 13.38
CA LYS A 41 15.01 -3.65 13.72
C LYS A 41 15.05 -2.12 13.77
N THR A 42 13.95 -1.51 14.19
CA THR A 42 13.78 -0.05 14.32
C THR A 42 13.00 0.27 15.60
N THR A 43 12.63 1.54 15.80
CA THR A 43 11.74 1.98 16.88
C THR A 43 10.44 2.55 16.30
N VAL A 44 9.41 2.67 17.14
CA VAL A 44 8.11 3.26 16.75
C VAL A 44 8.31 4.73 16.37
N GLU A 45 9.08 5.46 17.17
CA GLU A 45 9.35 6.89 16.96
C GLU A 45 10.02 7.13 15.61
N SER A 46 11.06 6.34 15.26
CA SER A 46 11.75 6.48 13.97
C SER A 46 10.86 6.16 12.78
N LEU A 47 9.91 5.22 12.92
CA LEU A 47 8.95 4.91 11.87
C LEU A 47 7.95 6.05 11.66
N VAL A 48 7.40 6.59 12.75
CA VAL A 48 6.46 7.72 12.70
C VAL A 48 7.14 8.95 12.10
N GLU A 49 8.35 9.29 12.58
CA GLU A 49 9.13 10.42 12.08
C GLU A 49 9.44 10.26 10.59
N LEU A 50 9.94 9.09 10.17
CA LEU A 50 10.25 8.84 8.78
C LEU A 50 9.01 8.90 7.89
N ASN A 51 7.86 8.40 8.34
CA ASN A 51 6.61 8.48 7.58
C ASN A 51 6.18 9.93 7.36
N MET A 52 6.23 10.75 8.42
CA MET A 52 5.94 12.19 8.32
C MET A 52 6.86 12.87 7.32
N LEU A 53 8.17 12.67 7.43
CA LEU A 53 9.15 13.33 6.58
C LEU A 53 9.11 12.85 5.13
N LYS A 54 9.03 11.54 4.90
CA LYS A 54 9.12 10.94 3.57
C LYS A 54 7.77 10.95 2.86
N ASN A 55 6.79 10.24 3.42
CA ASN A 55 5.56 9.92 2.73
C ASN A 55 4.58 11.08 2.72
N LEU A 56 4.64 11.98 3.71
CA LEU A 56 3.79 13.16 3.76
C LEU A 56 4.53 14.40 3.27
N THR A 57 5.49 14.92 4.03
CA THR A 57 6.20 16.16 3.67
C THR A 57 6.95 16.02 2.35
N GLY A 58 7.72 14.94 2.17
CA GLY A 58 8.46 14.70 0.93
C GLY A 58 7.56 14.61 -0.30
N SER A 59 6.48 13.84 -0.22
CA SER A 59 5.50 13.74 -1.31
C SER A 59 4.77 15.06 -1.58
N ALA A 60 4.43 15.82 -0.54
CA ALA A 60 3.84 17.15 -0.68
C ALA A 60 4.80 18.12 -1.40
N MET A 61 6.08 18.14 -1.00
CA MET A 61 7.12 18.95 -1.65
C MET A 61 7.34 18.55 -3.10
N ALA A 62 7.18 17.27 -3.43
CA ALA A 62 7.28 16.77 -4.80
C ALA A 62 6.04 17.05 -5.67
N GLY A 63 4.95 17.59 -5.09
CA GLY A 63 3.68 17.76 -5.79
C GLY A 63 3.04 16.43 -6.19
N ALA A 64 3.27 15.36 -5.41
CA ALA A 64 2.75 14.04 -5.70
C ALA A 64 1.21 14.00 -5.59
N LEU A 65 0.57 13.44 -6.62
CA LEU A 65 -0.88 13.21 -6.63
C LEU A 65 -1.18 11.78 -6.20
N GLY A 66 -1.83 11.60 -5.04
CA GLY A 66 -2.18 10.29 -4.48
C GLY A 66 -0.99 9.40 -4.08
N GLY A 67 0.24 9.90 -4.19
CA GLY A 67 1.50 9.19 -3.94
C GLY A 67 2.08 9.44 -2.54
N PHE A 68 1.28 9.29 -1.49
CA PHE A 68 1.69 9.52 -0.09
C PHE A 68 2.11 8.21 0.60
N ASN A 69 2.96 7.44 -0.09
CA ASN A 69 3.38 6.10 0.32
C ASN A 69 4.85 5.84 -0.08
N ALA A 70 5.39 4.70 0.35
CA ALA A 70 6.76 4.33 0.05
C ALA A 70 6.89 3.62 -1.30
N HIS A 71 6.12 2.55 -1.53
CA HIS A 71 6.19 1.73 -2.74
C HIS A 71 4.92 0.91 -3.02
N ALA A 72 3.73 1.45 -2.76
CA ALA A 72 2.46 0.74 -3.01
C ALA A 72 2.38 0.18 -4.45
N SER A 73 2.86 0.95 -5.43
CA SER A 73 2.95 0.58 -6.85
C SER A 73 3.70 -0.75 -7.10
N ASN A 74 4.76 -1.04 -6.35
CA ASN A 74 5.50 -2.31 -6.50
C ASN A 74 4.60 -3.49 -6.14
N ILE A 75 3.90 -3.39 -5.01
CA ILE A 75 3.06 -4.48 -4.49
C ILE A 75 1.82 -4.66 -5.38
N VAL A 76 1.15 -3.56 -5.74
CA VAL A 76 0.00 -3.57 -6.64
C VAL A 76 0.37 -4.25 -7.96
N THR A 77 1.46 -3.82 -8.60
CA THR A 77 1.92 -4.40 -9.87
C THR A 77 2.21 -5.89 -9.75
N ALA A 78 2.90 -6.32 -8.69
CA ALA A 78 3.22 -7.74 -8.47
C ALA A 78 1.95 -8.59 -8.32
N VAL A 79 0.99 -8.15 -7.51
CA VAL A 79 -0.30 -8.85 -7.34
C VAL A 79 -1.08 -8.84 -8.66
N TYR A 80 -1.07 -7.74 -9.40
CA TYR A 80 -1.83 -7.59 -10.64
C TYR A 80 -1.35 -8.56 -11.71
N ILE A 81 -0.03 -8.64 -11.92
CA ILE A 81 0.58 -9.58 -12.87
C ILE A 81 0.29 -11.03 -12.46
N ALA A 82 0.45 -11.35 -11.17
CA ALA A 82 0.23 -12.70 -10.66
C ALA A 82 -1.24 -13.15 -10.77
N THR A 83 -2.19 -12.24 -10.58
CA THR A 83 -3.63 -12.56 -10.55
C THR A 83 -4.39 -12.19 -11.82
N GLY A 84 -3.68 -11.77 -12.88
CA GLY A 84 -4.28 -11.52 -14.20
C GLY A 84 -5.13 -10.26 -14.30
N GLN A 85 -4.80 -9.25 -13.51
CA GLN A 85 -5.37 -7.91 -13.58
C GLN A 85 -4.71 -7.12 -14.72
N ASP A 86 -5.18 -5.90 -15.00
CA ASP A 86 -4.57 -5.01 -15.98
C ASP A 86 -3.43 -4.20 -15.33
N PRO A 87 -2.14 -4.48 -15.63
CA PRO A 87 -1.03 -3.80 -14.97
C PRO A 87 -0.95 -2.30 -15.30
N ALA A 88 -1.58 -1.85 -16.39
CA ALA A 88 -1.60 -0.42 -16.73
C ALA A 88 -2.45 0.39 -15.74
N GLN A 89 -3.43 -0.25 -15.09
CA GLN A 89 -4.27 0.39 -14.06
C GLN A 89 -3.53 0.60 -12.73
N ASN A 90 -2.27 0.15 -12.63
CA ASN A 90 -1.42 0.47 -11.49
C ASN A 90 -1.23 1.99 -11.30
N VAL A 91 -1.34 2.79 -12.37
CA VAL A 91 -1.22 4.26 -12.31
C VAL A 91 -2.17 4.85 -11.26
N GLU A 92 -3.43 4.43 -11.26
CA GLU A 92 -4.47 4.87 -10.34
C GLU A 92 -4.66 3.91 -9.16
N SER A 93 -4.45 2.61 -9.35
CA SER A 93 -4.65 1.61 -8.29
C SER A 93 -3.56 1.64 -7.22
N SER A 94 -2.42 2.28 -7.50
CA SER A 94 -1.34 2.50 -6.52
C SER A 94 -1.47 3.80 -5.74
N HIS A 95 -2.51 4.60 -5.99
CA HIS A 95 -2.87 5.70 -5.12
C HIS A 95 -3.04 5.19 -3.68
N CYS A 96 -2.22 5.71 -2.79
CA CYS A 96 -2.13 5.24 -1.42
C CYS A 96 -1.59 6.34 -0.53
N ILE A 97 -2.24 6.56 0.61
CA ILE A 97 -1.68 7.29 1.74
C ILE A 97 -1.40 6.31 2.88
N THR A 98 -0.14 6.32 3.33
CA THR A 98 0.34 5.53 4.46
C THR A 98 0.44 6.41 5.68
N MET A 99 -0.26 6.04 6.75
CA MET A 99 -0.22 6.72 8.04
C MET A 99 0.42 5.82 9.09
N MET A 100 1.19 6.43 9.99
CA MET A 100 1.86 5.75 11.08
C MET A 100 1.75 6.61 12.33
N GLU A 101 1.23 6.03 13.40
CA GLU A 101 0.97 6.73 14.66
C GLU A 101 1.50 5.91 15.84
N ALA A 102 2.07 6.60 16.81
CA ALA A 102 2.43 6.01 18.09
C ALA A 102 1.16 5.85 18.94
N VAL A 103 0.88 4.63 19.38
CA VAL A 103 -0.27 4.31 20.23
C VAL A 103 0.18 3.61 21.52
N ASN A 104 -0.72 3.49 22.49
CA ASN A 104 -0.43 2.88 23.80
C ASN A 104 0.79 3.54 24.49
N ASP A 105 0.74 4.86 24.67
CA ASP A 105 1.83 5.69 25.23
C ASP A 105 3.13 5.61 24.42
N GLY A 106 3.04 5.46 23.10
CA GLY A 106 4.19 5.34 22.20
C GLY A 106 4.84 3.96 22.19
N LYS A 107 4.26 2.96 22.88
CA LYS A 107 4.84 1.61 22.95
C LYS A 107 4.61 0.81 21.69
N ASP A 108 3.48 1.03 21.01
CA ASP A 108 3.07 0.28 19.84
C ASP A 108 2.88 1.21 18.64
N LEU A 109 2.96 0.64 17.45
CA LEU A 109 2.77 1.36 16.19
C LEU A 109 1.38 1.01 15.65
N HIS A 110 0.53 2.01 15.44
CA HIS A 110 -0.58 1.90 14.51
C HIS A 110 -0.10 2.27 13.10
N ILE A 111 -0.43 1.44 12.13
CA ILE A 111 -0.15 1.69 10.72
C ILE A 111 -1.45 1.50 9.94
N SER A 112 -1.71 2.39 8.99
CA SER A 112 -2.80 2.23 8.03
C SER A 112 -2.39 2.63 6.62
N VAL A 113 -3.07 2.03 5.65
CA VAL A 113 -3.03 2.43 4.24
C VAL A 113 -4.45 2.70 3.78
N THR A 114 -4.64 3.80 3.06
CA THR A 114 -5.90 4.14 2.41
C THR A 114 -5.68 4.23 0.91
N MET A 115 -6.41 3.41 0.16
CA MET A 115 -6.30 3.25 -1.28
C MET A 115 -7.67 3.47 -1.92
N PRO A 116 -7.96 4.70 -2.43
CA PRO A 116 -9.31 5.07 -2.87
C PRO A 116 -9.68 4.54 -4.27
N SER A 117 -8.70 4.05 -5.04
CA SER A 117 -8.89 3.78 -6.47
C SER A 117 -8.43 2.40 -6.94
N ILE A 118 -8.62 1.33 -6.15
CA ILE A 118 -8.19 -0.02 -6.53
C ILE A 118 -9.10 -0.62 -7.60
N GLU A 119 -8.54 -0.93 -8.77
CA GLU A 119 -9.26 -1.56 -9.88
C GLU A 119 -8.87 -3.02 -10.07
N VAL A 120 -9.70 -3.88 -9.49
CA VAL A 120 -9.52 -5.33 -9.58
C VAL A 120 -10.80 -6.05 -9.97
N GLY A 121 -10.63 -7.18 -10.65
CA GLY A 121 -11.67 -8.11 -11.07
C GLY A 121 -11.24 -9.57 -10.87
N THR A 122 -12.22 -10.44 -10.70
CA THR A 122 -12.01 -11.89 -10.51
C THR A 122 -12.63 -12.73 -11.63
N VAL A 123 -13.17 -12.06 -12.65
CA VAL A 123 -13.80 -12.62 -13.85
C VAL A 123 -13.39 -11.75 -15.05
N GLY A 124 -13.10 -12.38 -16.19
CA GLY A 124 -12.78 -11.67 -17.43
C GLY A 124 -11.30 -11.30 -17.58
N GLY A 125 -10.91 -10.83 -18.77
CA GLY A 125 -9.53 -10.45 -19.07
C GLY A 125 -8.51 -11.56 -18.79
N GLY A 126 -7.37 -11.18 -18.21
CA GLY A 126 -6.26 -12.10 -17.88
C GLY A 126 -6.58 -13.12 -16.78
N THR A 127 -7.66 -12.93 -16.01
CA THR A 127 -8.04 -13.83 -14.91
C THR A 127 -8.41 -15.25 -15.38
N GLN A 128 -8.72 -15.42 -16.67
CA GLN A 128 -9.08 -16.70 -17.27
C GLN A 128 -7.88 -17.59 -17.62
N LEU A 129 -6.67 -17.01 -17.68
CA LEU A 129 -5.45 -17.75 -17.97
C LEU A 129 -5.14 -18.72 -16.83
N ALA A 130 -4.68 -19.93 -17.15
CA ALA A 130 -4.53 -21.02 -16.19
C ALA A 130 -3.67 -20.63 -14.98
N SER A 131 -2.52 -20.00 -15.21
CA SER A 131 -1.59 -19.58 -14.13
C SER A 131 -2.20 -18.51 -13.23
N GLN A 132 -2.80 -17.46 -13.81
CA GLN A 132 -3.43 -16.37 -13.08
C GLN A 132 -4.66 -16.86 -12.30
N SER A 133 -5.45 -17.75 -12.90
CA SER A 133 -6.54 -18.45 -12.22
C SER A 133 -6.05 -19.26 -11.02
N ALA A 134 -4.90 -19.93 -11.11
CA ALA A 134 -4.32 -20.67 -9.99
C ALA A 134 -3.96 -19.73 -8.82
N CYS A 135 -3.38 -18.55 -9.10
CA CYS A 135 -3.11 -17.55 -8.07
C CYS A 135 -4.40 -17.00 -7.44
N LEU A 136 -5.45 -16.75 -8.23
CA LEU A 136 -6.76 -16.34 -7.70
C LEU A 136 -7.42 -17.44 -6.85
N ASN A 137 -7.24 -18.71 -7.22
CA ASN A 137 -7.72 -19.85 -6.42
C ASN A 137 -6.97 -19.96 -5.10
N LEU A 138 -5.65 -19.72 -5.07
CA LEU A 138 -4.84 -19.71 -3.85
C LEU A 138 -5.35 -18.66 -2.86
N LEU A 139 -5.78 -17.50 -3.37
CA LEU A 139 -6.40 -16.45 -2.57
C LEU A 139 -7.89 -16.71 -2.25
N GLY A 140 -8.49 -17.77 -2.80
CA GLY A 140 -9.89 -18.13 -2.58
C GLY A 140 -10.90 -17.21 -3.27
N VAL A 141 -10.48 -16.40 -4.25
CA VAL A 141 -11.32 -15.34 -4.86
C VAL A 141 -11.56 -15.53 -6.36
N LYS A 142 -11.24 -16.68 -6.94
CA LYS A 142 -11.42 -16.91 -8.38
C LYS A 142 -12.91 -16.93 -8.76
N GLY A 143 -13.25 -16.26 -9.87
CA GLY A 143 -14.58 -16.29 -10.44
C GLY A 143 -15.59 -15.35 -9.78
N ALA A 144 -16.84 -15.45 -10.22
CA ALA A 144 -17.96 -14.78 -9.58
C ALA A 144 -18.31 -15.48 -8.28
N SER A 145 -18.54 -14.71 -7.21
CA SER A 145 -19.03 -15.28 -5.96
C SER A 145 -20.49 -15.72 -6.12
N LYS A 146 -20.79 -16.91 -5.62
CA LYS A 146 -22.16 -17.48 -5.59
C LYS A 146 -23.02 -16.87 -4.48
N GLU A 147 -22.40 -16.38 -3.41
CA GLU A 147 -23.09 -15.84 -2.24
C GLU A 147 -23.50 -14.38 -2.43
N SER A 148 -22.59 -13.56 -2.98
CA SER A 148 -22.82 -12.13 -3.15
C SER A 148 -22.03 -11.57 -4.33
N ALA A 149 -22.73 -10.90 -5.26
CA ALA A 149 -22.11 -10.27 -6.40
C ALA A 149 -20.96 -9.32 -5.98
N GLY A 150 -19.80 -9.51 -6.61
CA GLY A 150 -18.61 -8.71 -6.33
C GLY A 150 -17.88 -9.04 -5.02
N ALA A 151 -18.31 -10.00 -4.20
CA ALA A 151 -17.63 -10.33 -2.95
C ALA A 151 -16.17 -10.75 -3.16
N ASN A 152 -15.91 -11.60 -4.16
CA ASN A 152 -14.56 -12.03 -4.51
C ASN A 152 -13.65 -10.86 -4.92
N SER A 153 -14.17 -9.91 -5.71
CA SER A 153 -13.36 -8.75 -6.14
C SER A 153 -13.15 -7.75 -5.01
N ARG A 154 -14.11 -7.59 -4.08
CA ARG A 154 -13.90 -6.83 -2.84
C ARG A 154 -12.83 -7.49 -1.95
N MET A 155 -12.86 -8.81 -1.82
CA MET A 155 -11.84 -9.55 -1.06
C MET A 155 -10.46 -9.43 -1.70
N LEU A 156 -10.36 -9.52 -3.03
CA LEU A 156 -9.09 -9.30 -3.74
C LEU A 156 -8.54 -7.89 -3.50
N ALA A 157 -9.39 -6.85 -3.48
CA ALA A 157 -8.95 -5.50 -3.15
C ALA A 157 -8.45 -5.38 -1.71
N ALA A 158 -9.10 -6.07 -0.75
CA ALA A 158 -8.63 -6.15 0.62
C ALA A 158 -7.26 -6.85 0.73
N VAL A 159 -7.05 -7.93 -0.05
CA VAL A 159 -5.73 -8.61 -0.14
C VAL A 159 -4.67 -7.66 -0.70
N VAL A 160 -4.98 -6.91 -1.76
CA VAL A 160 -4.06 -5.91 -2.33
C VAL A 160 -3.68 -4.86 -1.26
N ALA A 161 -4.65 -4.26 -0.58
CA ALA A 161 -4.39 -3.26 0.45
C ALA A 161 -3.60 -3.83 1.64
N GLY A 162 -3.92 -5.05 2.10
CA GLY A 162 -3.17 -5.72 3.15
C GLY A 162 -1.73 -6.05 2.75
N ALA A 163 -1.51 -6.48 1.51
CA ALA A 163 -0.17 -6.70 0.98
C ALA A 163 0.61 -5.39 0.87
N VAL A 164 -0.03 -4.29 0.45
CA VAL A 164 0.57 -2.95 0.41
C VAL A 164 0.97 -2.53 1.82
N LEU A 165 0.08 -2.65 2.82
CA LEU A 165 0.40 -2.33 4.22
C LEU A 165 1.62 -3.10 4.73
N ALA A 166 1.69 -4.40 4.44
CA ALA A 166 2.83 -5.23 4.83
C ALA A 166 4.14 -4.78 4.11
N GLY A 167 4.04 -4.45 2.82
CA GLY A 167 5.15 -3.91 2.05
C GLY A 167 5.64 -2.57 2.59
N GLU A 168 4.72 -1.65 2.89
CA GLU A 168 5.00 -0.33 3.45
C GLU A 168 5.71 -0.45 4.81
N LEU A 169 5.17 -1.28 5.72
CA LEU A 169 5.77 -1.54 7.02
C LEU A 169 7.22 -2.04 6.87
N SER A 170 7.45 -3.00 5.98
CA SER A 170 8.76 -3.60 5.75
C SER A 170 9.78 -2.59 5.20
N LEU A 171 9.43 -1.87 4.14
CA LEU A 171 10.34 -0.91 3.49
C LEU A 171 10.64 0.28 4.41
N MET A 172 9.62 0.84 5.05
CA MET A 172 9.81 1.96 5.98
C MET A 172 10.70 1.55 7.16
N SER A 173 10.56 0.31 7.65
CA SER A 173 11.42 -0.22 8.70
C SER A 173 12.87 -0.35 8.27
N ALA A 174 13.12 -0.86 7.06
CA ALA A 174 14.47 -0.98 6.52
C ALA A 174 15.15 0.41 6.35
N LEU A 175 14.39 1.39 5.87
CA LEU A 175 14.87 2.77 5.72
C LEU A 175 15.16 3.43 7.08
N ALA A 176 14.25 3.28 8.05
CA ALA A 176 14.40 3.81 9.39
C ALA A 176 15.62 3.19 10.12
N ALA A 177 15.79 1.88 10.04
CA ALA A 177 16.96 1.18 10.58
C ALA A 177 18.27 1.69 9.95
N GLY A 178 18.28 1.90 8.63
CA GLY A 178 19.43 2.46 7.91
C GLY A 178 19.77 3.90 8.34
N GLN A 179 18.77 4.73 8.62
CA GLN A 179 18.97 6.07 9.17
C GLN A 179 19.48 6.03 10.61
N LEU A 180 18.94 5.15 11.45
CA LEU A 180 19.40 4.96 12.83
C LEU A 180 20.89 4.61 12.88
N VAL A 181 21.36 3.67 12.04
CA VAL A 181 22.78 3.31 11.95
C VAL A 181 23.63 4.51 11.51
N LYS A 182 23.20 5.24 10.48
CA LYS A 182 23.92 6.43 10.00
C LYS A 182 23.99 7.53 11.05
N SER A 183 22.89 7.80 11.75
CA SER A 183 22.81 8.79 12.83
C SER A 183 23.70 8.39 14.00
N HIS A 184 23.66 7.13 14.44
CA HIS A 184 24.61 6.64 15.45
C HIS A 184 26.06 6.81 14.98
N MET A 185 26.41 6.45 13.74
CA MET A 185 27.79 6.65 13.25
C MET A 185 28.21 8.13 13.18
N LYS A 186 27.27 9.03 12.86
CA LYS A 186 27.51 10.47 12.74
C LYS A 186 27.63 11.17 14.10
N TYR A 187 26.75 10.84 15.04
CA TYR A 187 26.68 11.49 16.36
C TYR A 187 27.51 10.78 17.44
N ASN A 188 27.91 9.52 17.23
CA ASN A 188 28.73 8.75 18.18
C ASN A 188 30.24 8.78 17.84
N ARG A 189 30.65 9.50 16.78
CA ARG A 189 32.04 9.95 16.63
C ARG A 189 32.26 11.17 17.51
N SER A 190 32.62 10.92 18.77
CA SER A 190 33.26 11.95 19.60
C SER A 190 34.50 12.47 18.85
N ASN A 191 34.60 13.78 18.67
CA ASN A 191 35.88 14.42 18.35
C ASN A 191 36.91 13.95 19.40
N LYS A 192 37.90 13.19 18.94
CA LYS A 192 39.21 13.06 19.60
C LYS A 192 40.23 13.62 18.63
#